data_AF-A0A3Q9QYV5-F1
#
_entry.id   AF-A0A3Q9QYV5-F1
#
_cell.length_a   1.000
_cell.length_b   1.000
_cell.length_c   1.000
_cell.angle_alpha   90.00
_cell.angle_beta   90.00
_cell.angle_gamma   90.00
#
_symmetry.space_group_name_H-M   'P 1'
#
loop_
_entity.id
_entity.type
_entity.pdbx_description
1 polymer ?
#
loop_
_entity_poly.entity_id
_entity_poly.type
_entity_poly.pdbx_seq_one_letter_code
_entity_poly.pdbx_strand_id
1 'polypeptide(L)'
;MAKSKAKKLRSKLIREGNMNPEIKRSPFVFSDMRTRLSKTKKDHIYKQKHKNHQFHDGNDGSFYFAASDKCFSSLRCSKYNR
;
A
#
# COMPACT_ATOMS: atom_id res chain seq x y z
N MET A 1 26.31 21.79 20.13
CA MET A 1 25.15 21.35 20.93
C MET A 1 25.55 21.05 22.36
N ALA A 2 24.88 21.65 23.34
CA ALA A 2 25.13 21.35 24.75
C ALA A 2 24.60 19.96 25.13
N LYS A 3 25.41 19.17 25.86
CA LYS A 3 24.95 17.91 26.47
C LYS A 3 23.97 18.21 27.61
N SER A 4 22.96 17.36 27.80
CA SER A 4 22.05 17.47 28.95
C SER A 4 22.80 17.32 30.28
N LYS A 5 22.26 17.93 31.35
CA LYS A 5 22.84 17.86 32.71
C LYS A 5 23.05 16.40 33.15
N ALA A 6 22.08 15.52 32.90
CA ALA A 6 22.17 14.10 33.22
C ALA A 6 23.31 13.37 32.49
N LYS A 7 23.57 13.70 31.21
CA LYS A 7 24.68 13.11 30.45
C LYS A 7 26.04 13.59 30.98
N LYS A 8 26.13 14.85 31.41
CA LYS A 8 27.34 15.40 32.05
C LYS A 8 27.66 14.69 33.37
N LEU A 9 26.65 14.45 34.22
CA LEU A 9 26.82 13.73 35.49
C LEU A 9 27.29 12.29 35.29
N ARG A 10 26.66 11.53 34.38
CA ARG A 10 27.11 10.16 34.04
C ARG A 10 28.57 10.13 33.58
N SER A 11 28.95 11.07 32.71
CA SER A 11 30.33 11.17 32.21
C SER A 11 31.32 11.55 33.32
N LYS A 12 30.89 12.33 34.31
CA LYS A 12 31.70 12.68 35.49
C LYS A 12 31.99 11.43 36.34
N LEU A 13 30.95 10.66 36.67
CA LEU A 13 31.09 9.43 37.45
C LEU A 13 32.07 8.44 36.82
N ILE A 14 31.96 8.21 35.51
CA ILE A 14 32.86 7.31 34.78
C ILE A 14 34.31 7.81 34.85
N ARG A 15 34.53 9.13 34.72
CA ARG A 15 35.87 9.74 34.81
C ARG A 15 36.49 9.57 36.20
N GLU A 16 35.66 9.61 37.24
CA GLU A 16 36.07 9.45 38.64
C GLU A 16 36.28 7.97 39.03
N GLY A 17 36.12 7.03 38.09
CA GLY A 17 36.26 5.60 38.35
C GLY A 17 35.02 4.95 38.99
N ASN A 18 33.92 5.70 39.13
CA ASN A 18 32.67 5.14 39.63
C ASN A 18 32.01 4.24 38.58
N MET A 19 31.22 3.27 39.06
CA MET A 19 30.52 2.34 38.17
C MET A 19 29.67 3.07 37.12
N ASN A 20 29.76 2.60 35.87
CA ASN A 20 28.98 3.15 34.78
C ASN A 20 27.48 2.87 35.00
N PRO A 21 26.63 3.91 35.11
CA PRO A 21 25.19 3.74 35.33
C PRO A 21 24.48 2.98 34.20
N GLU A 22 25.07 2.93 33.01
CA GLU A 22 24.56 2.14 31.88
C GLU A 22 24.56 0.64 32.18
N ILE A 23 25.57 0.14 32.91
CA ILE A 23 25.71 -1.29 33.23
C ILE A 23 24.59 -1.74 34.19
N LYS A 24 24.17 -0.85 35.09
CA LYS A 24 23.10 -1.10 36.04
C LYS A 24 21.71 -0.79 35.50
N ARG A 25 21.56 -0.40 34.22
CA ARG A 25 20.23 -0.15 33.67
C ARG A 25 19.47 -1.45 33.53
N SER A 26 18.19 -1.38 33.88
CA SER A 26 17.25 -2.46 33.64
C SER A 26 17.18 -2.79 32.13
N PRO A 27 17.03 -4.07 31.76
CA PRO A 27 16.85 -4.47 30.37
C PRO A 27 15.59 -3.87 29.72
N PHE A 28 14.61 -3.43 30.52
CA PHE A 28 13.38 -2.82 30.01
C PHE A 28 13.61 -1.49 29.27
N VAL A 29 14.76 -0.86 29.44
CA VAL A 29 15.13 0.36 28.72
C VAL A 29 15.31 0.09 27.22
N PHE A 30 15.70 -1.13 26.85
CA PHE A 30 15.96 -1.50 25.45
C PHE A 30 14.72 -2.08 24.76
N SER A 31 13.79 -2.66 25.52
CA SER A 31 12.52 -3.17 25.01
C SER A 31 11.48 -2.07 24.90
N ASP A 32 10.77 -1.98 23.78
CA ASP A 32 9.58 -1.11 23.68
C ASP A 32 8.41 -1.74 24.48
N MET A 33 8.18 -1.25 25.69
CA MET A 33 7.08 -1.69 26.57
C MET A 33 5.73 -1.02 26.26
N ARG A 34 5.62 -0.30 25.15
CA ARG A 34 4.35 0.28 24.73
C ARG A 34 3.35 -0.80 24.34
N THR A 35 2.09 -0.56 24.62
CA THR A 35 0.99 -1.40 24.14
C THR A 35 0.78 -1.16 22.65
N ARG A 36 0.77 -2.24 21.85
CA ARG A 36 0.44 -2.14 20.43
C ARG A 36 -1.05 -1.85 20.28
N LEU A 37 -1.38 -0.70 19.70
CA LEU A 37 -2.76 -0.33 19.41
C LEU A 37 -3.12 -0.76 17.99
N SER A 38 -4.34 -1.29 17.82
CA SER A 38 -4.91 -1.53 16.50
C SER A 38 -5.29 -0.20 15.83
N LYS A 39 -5.50 -0.24 14.51
CA LYS A 39 -5.91 0.92 13.72
C LYS A 39 -7.31 1.37 14.14
N THR A 40 -7.53 2.68 14.15
CA THR A 40 -8.87 3.22 14.42
C THR A 40 -9.79 3.03 13.21
N LYS A 41 -11.10 3.18 13.41
CA LYS A 41 -12.09 3.12 12.32
C LYS A 41 -11.74 4.07 11.16
N LYS A 42 -11.30 5.29 11.50
CA LYS A 42 -10.86 6.29 10.51
C LYS A 42 -9.67 5.78 9.70
N ASP A 43 -8.67 5.21 10.38
CA ASP A 43 -7.46 4.66 9.74
C ASP A 43 -7.77 3.46 8.85
N HIS A 44 -8.85 2.72 9.12
CA HIS A 44 -9.30 1.63 8.26
C HIS A 44 -10.02 2.13 7.01
N ILE A 45 -10.92 3.12 7.15
CA ILE A 45 -11.71 3.66 6.03
C ILE A 45 -10.82 4.34 4.99
N TYR A 46 -9.87 5.17 5.44
CA TYR A 46 -8.99 5.92 4.56
C TYR A 46 -7.73 5.15 4.16
N LYS A 47 -7.61 3.86 4.53
CA LYS A 47 -6.47 3.03 4.11
C LYS A 47 -6.68 2.49 2.70
N GLN A 48 -5.90 3.01 1.76
CA GLN A 48 -5.75 2.39 0.43
C GLN A 48 -4.72 1.25 0.50
N LYS A 49 -5.16 0.05 0.89
CA LYS A 49 -4.27 -1.14 0.96
C LYS A 49 -3.95 -1.71 -0.42
N HIS A 50 -4.93 -1.72 -1.32
CA HIS A 50 -4.83 -2.26 -2.66
C HIS A 50 -5.20 -1.16 -3.66
N LYS A 51 -4.38 -0.97 -4.69
CA LYS A 51 -4.60 0.01 -5.75
C LYS A 51 -5.62 -0.54 -6.75
N ASN A 52 -6.90 -0.59 -6.38
CA ASN A 52 -7.96 -0.65 -7.40
C ASN A 52 -8.22 0.78 -7.83
N HIS A 53 -7.37 1.27 -8.75
CA HIS A 53 -7.75 2.43 -9.54
C HIS A 53 -9.08 2.05 -10.21
N GLN A 54 -10.15 2.76 -9.89
CA GLN A 54 -11.26 2.81 -10.84
C GLN A 54 -10.66 3.52 -12.05
N PHE A 55 -10.30 2.75 -13.07
CA PHE A 55 -10.01 3.26 -14.40
C PHE A 55 -11.32 3.88 -14.88
N HIS A 56 -11.56 5.12 -14.48
CA HIS A 56 -12.47 6.01 -15.18
C HIS A 56 -11.69 6.66 -16.33
N ASP A 57 -10.93 5.85 -17.07
CA ASP A 57 -10.41 6.20 -18.38
C ASP A 57 -11.29 5.47 -19.38
N GLY A 58 -12.00 6.26 -20.18
CA GLY A 58 -12.99 5.81 -21.15
C GLY A 58 -12.44 4.68 -22.01
N ASN A 59 -13.11 3.54 -21.96
CA ASN A 59 -12.92 2.47 -22.93
C ASN A 59 -14.10 2.49 -23.89
N ASP A 60 -14.05 3.39 -24.85
CA ASP A 60 -14.86 3.44 -26.07
C ASP A 60 -14.45 2.28 -27.00
N GLY A 61 -14.66 1.05 -26.50
CA GLY A 61 -14.54 -0.18 -27.27
C GLY A 61 -15.73 -0.35 -28.21
N SER A 62 -15.70 0.33 -29.34
CA SER A 62 -16.64 0.07 -30.44
C SER A 62 -16.34 -1.30 -31.08
N PHE A 63 -17.33 -2.19 -31.12
CA PHE A 63 -17.24 -3.49 -31.79
C PHE A 63 -17.90 -3.42 -33.18
N TYR A 64 -17.13 -3.64 -34.24
CA TYR A 64 -17.62 -3.76 -35.62
C TYR A 64 -18.14 -5.19 -35.86
N PHE A 65 -19.45 -5.36 -36.05
CA PHE A 65 -20.05 -6.64 -36.45
C PHE A 65 -20.08 -6.72 -37.98
N ALA A 66 -19.02 -7.26 -38.60
CA ALA A 66 -19.03 -7.58 -40.02
C ALA A 66 -19.89 -8.83 -40.23
N ALA A 67 -21.00 -8.67 -40.95
CA ALA A 67 -21.93 -9.74 -41.32
C ALA A 67 -21.16 -10.89 -41.99
N SER A 68 -21.22 -12.07 -41.39
CA SER A 68 -20.66 -13.28 -41.97
C SER A 68 -21.54 -13.75 -43.11
N ASP A 69 -20.99 -13.56 -44.32
CA ASP A 69 -21.47 -14.10 -45.58
C ASP A 69 -21.83 -15.59 -45.46
N LYS A 70 -23.13 -15.88 -45.56
CA LYS A 70 -23.65 -17.22 -45.82
C LYS A 70 -24.83 -17.08 -46.78
N CYS A 71 -24.55 -17.11 -48.07
CA CYS A 71 -25.43 -17.70 -49.09
C CYS A 71 -24.75 -17.66 -50.47
N PHE A 72 -23.62 -18.38 -50.61
CA PHE A 72 -23.16 -18.84 -51.91
C PHE A 72 -23.62 -20.28 -52.09
N SER A 73 -24.84 -20.48 -52.59
CA SER A 73 -25.14 -21.61 -53.48
C SER A 73 -26.58 -21.54 -53.98
N SER A 74 -26.66 -21.42 -55.30
CA SER A 74 -27.67 -22.01 -56.18
C SER A 74 -29.14 -21.68 -55.90
N LEU A 75 -29.76 -20.88 -56.78
CA LEU A 75 -30.61 -21.39 -57.87
C LEU A 75 -31.38 -20.23 -58.50
N ARG A 76 -31.05 -19.97 -59.77
CA ARG A 76 -31.94 -19.54 -60.86
C ARG A 76 -33.30 -18.95 -60.44
N CYS A 77 -33.41 -17.63 -60.44
CA CYS A 77 -34.70 -16.99 -60.67
C CYS A 77 -34.88 -16.82 -62.18
N SER A 78 -35.64 -17.74 -62.78
CA SER A 78 -36.11 -17.59 -64.16
C SER A 78 -37.05 -16.39 -64.22
N LYS A 79 -36.80 -15.57 -65.24
CA LYS A 79 -37.53 -14.40 -65.67
C LYS A 79 -39.07 -14.57 -65.60
N TYR A 80 -39.72 -13.48 -65.17
CA TYR A 80 -40.98 -12.91 -65.67
C TYR A 80 -42.14 -13.86 -65.97
N ASN A 81 -43.24 -13.70 -65.22
CA ASN A 81 -44.58 -13.64 -65.81
C ASN A 81 -45.49 -12.70 -64.98
N ARG A 82 -45.97 -11.66 -65.69
CA ARG A 82 -46.80 -10.50 -65.30
C ARG A 82 -46.14 -9.39 -64.47
#